data_AF-A0A661FB78-F1
#
_entry.id   AF-A0A661FB78-F1
#
_cell.length_a   1.000
_cell.length_b   1.000
_cell.length_c   1.000
_cell.angle_alpha   90.00
_cell.angle_beta   90.00
_cell.angle_gamma   90.00
#
_symmetry.space_group_name_H-M   'P 1'
#
loop_
_entity.id
_entity.type
_entity.pdbx_description
1 polymer ?
#
loop_
_entity_poly.entity_id
_entity_poly.type
_entity_poly.pdbx_seq_one_letter_code
_entity_poly.pdbx_strand_id
1 'polypeptide(L)' 'MKQQSFGSLAYKHKKKQTKREKFLAEMDQVVPWKRLLKLIEPHYSKGLKGRKPMPLEVM' A
#
# COMPACT_ATOMS: atom_id res chain seq x y z
N MET A 1 -7.76 -11.75 -17.50
CA MET A 1 -8.63 -10.56 -17.54
C MET A 1 -9.00 -10.17 -16.12
N LYS A 2 -8.71 -8.93 -15.66
CA LYS A 2 -9.17 -8.43 -14.35
C LYS A 2 -10.59 -7.90 -14.52
N GLN A 3 -11.58 -8.63 -14.01
CA GLN A 3 -12.99 -8.20 -14.02
C GLN A 3 -13.14 -6.99 -13.09
N GLN A 4 -13.58 -5.85 -13.63
CA GLN A 4 -13.83 -4.65 -12.82
C GLN A 4 -15.21 -4.79 -12.19
N SER A 5 -15.27 -4.71 -10.86
CA SER A 5 -16.54 -4.75 -10.12
C SER A 5 -17.25 -3.40 -10.22
N PHE A 6 -18.58 -3.38 -10.08
CA PHE A 6 -19.38 -2.15 -10.06
C PHE A 6 -18.85 -1.11 -9.04
N GLY A 7 -18.34 -1.57 -7.90
CA GLY A 7 -17.71 -0.70 -6.90
C GLY A 7 -16.45 0.01 -7.40
N SER A 8 -15.62 -0.66 -8.21
CA SER A 8 -14.41 -0.06 -8.79
C SER A 8 -14.69 0.98 -9.86
N LEU A 9 -15.77 0.79 -10.65
CA LEU A 9 -16.23 1.76 -11.64
C LEU A 9 -16.86 2.98 -10.95
N ALA A 10 -17.69 2.76 -9.92
CA ALA A 10 -18.27 3.84 -9.12
C ALA A 10 -17.19 4.71 -8.44
N TYR A 11 -16.10 4.09 -7.95
CA TYR A 11 -14.97 4.83 -7.38
C TYR A 11 -14.22 5.67 -8.41
N LYS A 12 -14.03 5.17 -9.64
CA LYS A 12 -13.42 5.93 -10.75
C LYS A 12 -14.23 7.18 -11.14
N HIS A 13 -15.54 7.16 -10.94
CA HIS A 13 -16.44 8.27 -11.29
C HIS A 13 -16.77 9.23 -10.13
N LYS A 14 -16.14 9.09 -8.95
CA LYS A 14 -16.31 10.06 -7.85
C LYS A 14 -15.71 11.41 -8.23
N LYS A 15 -16.57 12.44 -8.33
CA LYS A 15 -16.20 13.83 -8.70
C LYS A 15 -15.28 14.56 -7.70
N LYS A 16 -15.09 14.04 -6.49
CA LYS A 16 -14.22 14.67 -5.48
C LYS A 16 -13.23 13.65 -4.94
N GLN A 17 -11.95 13.90 -5.20
CA GLN A 17 -10.86 13.25 -4.49
C GLN A 17 -11.02 13.52 -3.00
N THR A 18 -10.93 12.47 -2.18
CA THR A 18 -11.02 12.66 -0.72
C THR A 18 -9.73 13.29 -0.19
N LYS A 19 -9.80 14.00 0.94
CA LYS A 19 -8.60 14.55 1.59
C LYS A 19 -7.55 13.47 1.86
N ARG A 20 -7.99 12.26 2.22
CA ARG A 20 -7.14 11.08 2.42
C ARG A 20 -6.43 10.66 1.14
N GLU A 21 -7.13 10.57 0.01
CA GLU A 21 -6.51 10.22 -1.27
C GLU A 21 -5.47 11.24 -1.71
N LYS A 22 -5.75 12.54 -1.53
CA LYS A 22 -4.79 13.59 -1.85
C LYS A 22 -3.53 13.47 -0.97
N PHE A 23 -3.72 13.29 0.33
CA PHE A 23 -2.62 13.10 1.27
C PHE A 23 -1.79 11.87 0.93
N LEU A 24 -2.41 10.72 0.67
CA LEU A 24 -1.69 9.49 0.33
C LEU A 24 -0.92 9.64 -0.99
N ALA A 25 -1.48 10.31 -1.99
CA ALA A 25 -0.78 10.58 -3.25
C ALA A 25 0.44 11.50 -3.07
N GLU A 26 0.34 12.52 -2.21
CA GLU A 26 1.47 13.36 -1.84
C GLU A 26 2.53 12.57 -1.06
N MET A 27 2.12 11.72 -0.13
CA MET A 27 3.04 10.86 0.63
C MET A 27 3.75 9.86 -0.26
N ASP A 28 3.08 9.28 -1.27
CA ASP A 28 3.72 8.36 -2.21
C ASP A 28 4.83 9.02 -3.04
N GLN A 29 4.76 10.34 -3.26
CA GLN A 29 5.81 11.09 -3.95
C GLN A 29 6.95 11.49 -3.00
N VAL A 30 6.61 11.87 -1.77
CA VAL A 30 7.58 12.40 -0.79
C VAL A 30 8.35 11.27 -0.09
N VAL A 31 7.71 10.13 0.16
CA VAL A 31 8.28 9.04 0.95
C VAL A 31 9.12 8.11 0.07
N PRO A 32 10.41 7.91 0.37
CA PRO A 32 11.26 7.00 -0.39
C PRO A 32 11.03 5.54 0.05
N TRP A 33 9.86 4.98 -0.28
CA TRP A 33 9.41 3.64 0.14
C TRP A 33 10.46 2.55 -0.07
N LYS A 34 11.11 2.52 -1.25
CA LYS A 34 12.18 1.55 -1.55
C LYS A 34 13.37 1.63 -0.60
N ARG A 35 13.72 2.83 -0.13
CA ARG A 35 14.83 3.04 0.81
C ARG A 35 14.44 2.57 2.21
N LEU A 36 13.20 2.86 2.62
CA LEU A 36 12.68 2.42 3.92
C LEU A 36 12.56 0.90 3.99
N LEU A 37 12.01 0.26 2.95
CA LEU A 37 11.91 -1.20 2.88
C LEU A 37 13.27 -1.88 3.02
N LYS A 38 14.30 -1.38 2.32
CA LYS A 38 15.69 -1.88 2.46
C LYS A 38 16.26 -1.74 3.86
N LEU A 39 15.88 -0.70 4.58
CA LEU A 39 16.33 -0.46 5.95
C LEU A 39 15.61 -1.36 6.96
N ILE A 40 14.34 -1.69 6.70
CA ILE A 40 13.52 -2.54 7.56
C ILE A 40 13.80 -4.04 7.32
N GLU A 41 14.10 -4.43 6.07
CA GLU A 41 14.30 -5.83 5.66
C GLU A 41 15.23 -6.65 6.56
N PRO A 42 16.40 -6.15 7.03
CA PRO A 42 17.29 -6.90 7.92
C PRO A 42 16.69 -7.18 9.30
N HIS A 43 15.78 -6.31 9.76
CA HIS A 43 15.14 -6.39 11.07
C HIS A 43 13.78 -7.09 11.03
N TYR A 44 13.22 -7.30 9.83
CA TYR A 44 11.92 -7.92 9.67
C TYR A 44 12.00 -9.42 9.98
N SER A 45 11.24 -9.84 10.98
CA SER A 45 11.22 -11.23 11.42
C SER A 45 10.82 -12.15 10.25
N LYS A 46 11.63 -13.17 9.97
CA LYS A 46 11.35 -14.13 8.89
C LYS A 46 10.42 -15.28 9.31
N GLY A 47 9.87 -15.22 10.53
CA GLY A 47 8.90 -16.17 11.08
C GLY A 47 9.47 -17.57 11.27
N LEU A 48 9.94 -17.90 12.48
CA LEU A 48 10.43 -19.26 12.80
C LEU A 48 9.33 -20.19 13.35
N LYS A 49 8.30 -19.64 14.03
CA LYS A 49 7.10 -20.35 14.52
C LYS A 49 5.89 -19.41 14.58
N GLY A 50 4.68 -19.90 14.27
CA GLY A 50 3.42 -19.14 14.37
C GLY A 50 2.92 -18.54 13.05
N ARG A 51 2.13 -17.46 13.13
CA ARG A 51 1.55 -16.79 11.96
C ARG A 51 2.66 -16.23 11.08
N LYS A 52 2.59 -16.52 9.78
CA LYS A 52 3.57 -15.98 8.81
C LYS A 52 3.53 -14.44 8.85
N PRO A 53 4.70 -13.79 8.87
CA PRO A 53 4.79 -12.35 8.80
C PRO A 53 4.25 -11.86 7.44
N MET A 54 3.59 -10.70 7.45
CA MET A 54 3.03 -10.11 6.24
C MET A 54 4.14 -9.67 5.28
N PRO A 55 3.90 -9.59 3.97
CA PRO A 55 4.88 -9.01 3.06
C PRO A 55 5.15 -7.54 3.43
N LEU A 56 6.42 -7.15 3.42
CA LEU A 56 6.86 -5.79 3.77
C LEU A 56 6.23 -4.70 2.89
N GLU A 57 5.87 -5.02 1.65
CA GLU A 57 5.24 -4.10 0.69
C GLU A 57 3.74 -3.84 0.94
N VAL A 58 3.11 -4.65 1.81
CA VAL A 58 1.67 -4.61 2.08
C VAL A 58 1.38 -3.94 3.44
N MET A 59 2.43 -3.54 4.16
CA MET A 59 2.37 -2.83 5.44
C MET A 59 2.43 -1.33 5.22
#